data_AF-A0A7L4PG45-F1
#
_entry.id   AF-A0A7L4PG45-F1
#
_cell.length_a   1.000
_cell.length_b   1.000
_cell.length_c   1.000
_cell.angle_alpha   90.00
_cell.angle_beta   90.00
_cell.angle_gamma   90.00
#
_symmetry.space_group_name_H-M   'P 1'
#
loop_
_entity.id
_entity.type
_entity.pdbx_description
1 polymer ?
#
loop_
_entity_poly.entity_id
_entity_poly.type
_entity_poly.pdbx_seq_one_letter_code
_entity_poly.pdbx_strand_id
1 'polypeptide(L)'
;MGLLDRMGVVVKSKMNKIMDKIEDPRETLDYSYEKQIELLQNVKRGVAEVTTSKKRLELQKAKLQQNMDKLDSQAREAIKSGREDLARLALERKAALAAQAESLDQQIADLDKEQQKLVAAEGRLATKVETFRARKETIKAQYSAAEAQVKVTESVTGISEEMADVGVAIQRAEDKTENMKARSAALDELLDQGVLEDQVGGSELDRELAKVKAQGGVDAELARLKEEMK
;
A
#
# COMPACT_ATOMS: atom_id res chain seq x y z
N MET A 1 32.25 21.47 -15.27
CA MET A 1 30.88 20.88 -15.26
C MET A 1 31.01 19.37 -15.40
N GLY A 2 31.07 18.66 -14.27
CA GLY A 2 31.47 17.25 -14.22
C GLY A 2 30.31 16.27 -14.42
N LEU A 3 30.61 15.17 -15.11
CA LEU A 3 29.72 14.01 -15.34
C LEU A 3 29.19 13.36 -14.04
N LEU A 4 29.83 13.65 -12.90
CA LEU A 4 29.43 13.16 -11.58
C LEU A 4 28.16 13.84 -11.04
N ASP A 5 27.86 15.08 -11.45
CA ASP A 5 26.63 15.78 -11.05
C ASP A 5 25.38 15.18 -11.72
N ARG A 6 25.55 14.45 -12.82
CA ARG A 6 24.44 13.77 -13.51
C ARG A 6 24.17 12.36 -12.95
N MET A 7 25.12 11.75 -12.23
CA MET A 7 24.91 10.44 -11.59
C MET A 7 24.11 10.55 -10.28
N GLY A 8 24.20 11.66 -9.56
CA GLY A 8 23.41 11.90 -8.34
C GLY A 8 21.91 12.15 -8.60
N VAL A 9 21.56 12.65 -9.79
CA VAL A 9 20.17 13.03 -10.12
C VAL A 9 19.33 11.84 -10.60
N VAL A 10 19.96 10.79 -11.15
CA VAL A 10 19.23 9.60 -11.66
C VAL A 10 18.87 8.61 -10.54
N VAL A 11 19.57 8.63 -9.40
CA VAL A 11 19.23 7.80 -8.23
C VAL A 11 18.07 8.41 -7.44
N LYS A 12 18.01 9.74 -7.31
CA LYS A 12 16.93 10.44 -6.60
C LYS A 12 15.56 10.29 -7.27
N SER A 13 15.51 10.31 -8.61
CA SER A 13 14.23 10.16 -9.33
C SER A 13 13.67 8.74 -9.29
N LYS A 14 14.52 7.71 -9.13
CA LYS A 14 14.11 6.32 -8.91
C LYS A 14 13.74 6.03 -7.46
N MET A 15 14.34 6.72 -6.48
CA MET A 15 13.94 6.62 -5.07
C MET A 15 12.55 7.23 -4.80
N ASN A 16 12.22 8.36 -5.44
CA ASN A 16 10.89 8.95 -5.28
C ASN A 16 9.79 8.06 -5.88
N LYS A 17 10.02 7.41 -7.03
CA LYS A 17 9.07 6.46 -7.64
C LYS A 17 8.93 5.11 -6.91
N ILE A 18 9.85 4.78 -6.01
CA ILE A 18 9.74 3.58 -5.16
C ILE A 18 9.02 3.93 -3.85
N MET A 19 9.07 5.20 -3.42
CA MET A 19 8.39 5.68 -2.21
C MET A 19 6.86 5.71 -2.41
N ASP A 20 6.41 6.12 -3.59
CA ASP A 20 5.00 6.14 -3.99
C ASP A 20 4.46 4.74 -4.39
N LYS A 21 5.24 3.66 -4.19
CA LYS A 21 4.74 2.27 -4.38
C LYS A 21 4.76 1.45 -3.10
N ILE A 22 5.11 2.08 -1.97
CA ILE A 22 4.88 1.58 -0.60
C ILE A 22 3.62 2.28 -0.05
N GLU A 23 2.64 2.58 -0.93
CA GLU A 23 1.54 3.50 -0.69
C GLU A 23 0.40 2.92 0.17
N ASP A 24 0.18 1.60 0.16
CA ASP A 24 -0.87 1.01 1.00
C ASP A 24 -0.29 0.35 2.26
N PRO A 25 -0.45 0.97 3.46
CA PRO A 25 -0.06 0.35 4.71
C PRO A 25 -0.76 -0.99 4.96
N ARG A 26 -1.91 -1.27 4.31
CA ARG A 26 -2.60 -2.57 4.39
C ARG A 26 -1.71 -3.72 3.90
N GLU A 27 -1.09 -3.58 2.73
CA GLU A 27 -0.27 -4.65 2.13
C GLU A 27 0.98 -4.95 2.95
N THR A 28 1.64 -3.89 3.43
CA THR A 28 2.85 -4.03 4.25
C THR A 28 2.55 -4.73 5.59
N LEU A 29 1.39 -4.43 6.19
CA LEU A 29 0.94 -5.09 7.41
C LEU A 29 0.52 -6.55 7.17
N ASP A 30 -0.14 -6.84 6.04
CA ASP A 30 -0.51 -8.20 5.66
C ASP A 30 0.75 -9.07 5.45
N TYR A 31 1.74 -8.57 4.70
CA TYR A 31 3.04 -9.25 4.52
C TYR A 31 3.77 -9.49 5.85
N SER A 32 3.81 -8.48 6.72
CA SER A 32 4.46 -8.58 8.04
C SER A 32 3.77 -9.60 8.95
N TYR A 33 2.44 -9.75 8.84
CA TYR A 33 1.68 -10.76 9.55
C TYR A 33 1.98 -12.17 9.03
N GLU A 34 2.03 -12.36 7.72
CA GLU A 34 2.41 -13.65 7.11
C GLU A 34 3.81 -14.11 7.55
N LYS A 35 4.78 -13.19 7.57
CA LYS A 35 6.14 -13.46 8.06
C LYS A 35 6.15 -13.88 9.54
N GLN A 36 5.31 -13.26 10.36
CA GLN A 36 5.18 -13.66 11.77
C GLN A 36 4.57 -15.06 11.94
N ILE A 37 3.59 -15.42 11.10
CA ILE A 37 3.00 -16.76 11.08
C ILE A 37 4.03 -17.80 10.64
N GLU A 38 4.81 -17.52 9.60
CA GLU A 38 5.90 -18.37 9.13
C GLU A 38 6.94 -18.61 10.23
N LEU A 39 7.36 -17.55 10.92
CA LEU A 39 8.27 -17.65 12.08
C LEU A 39 7.67 -18.50 13.20
N LEU A 40 6.38 -18.32 13.52
CA LEU A 40 5.70 -19.13 14.53
C LEU A 40 5.66 -20.62 14.14
N GLN A 41 5.39 -20.92 12.87
CA GLN A 41 5.43 -22.30 12.38
C GLN A 41 6.84 -22.91 12.46
N ASN A 42 7.88 -22.13 12.15
CA ASN A 42 9.25 -22.59 12.26
C ASN A 42 9.66 -22.88 13.71
N VAL A 43 9.25 -22.04 14.67
CA VAL A 43 9.47 -22.31 16.09
C VAL A 43 8.74 -23.58 16.53
N LYS A 44 7.48 -23.78 16.11
CA LYS A 44 6.71 -25.00 16.38
C LYS A 44 7.41 -26.26 15.84
N ARG A 45 7.97 -26.19 14.63
CA ARG A 45 8.76 -27.28 14.05
C ARG A 45 10.01 -27.56 14.89
N GLY A 46 10.75 -26.53 15.30
CA GLY A 46 11.90 -26.67 16.19
C GLY A 46 11.56 -27.34 17.52
N VAL A 47 10.44 -26.96 18.15
CA VAL A 47 9.95 -27.64 19.37
C VAL A 47 9.70 -29.14 19.11
N ALA A 48 9.06 -29.47 17.99
CA ALA A 48 8.78 -30.86 17.63
C ALA A 48 10.06 -31.68 17.37
N GLU A 49 11.06 -31.09 16.72
CA GLU A 49 12.36 -31.73 16.45
C GLU A 49 13.14 -32.02 17.74
N VAL A 50 13.19 -31.04 18.67
CA VAL A 50 13.82 -31.22 20.00
C VAL A 50 13.07 -32.29 20.80
N THR A 51 11.74 -32.23 20.80
CA THR A 51 10.89 -33.24 21.48
C THR A 51 11.14 -34.65 20.93
N THR A 52 11.24 -34.78 19.62
CA THR A 52 11.53 -36.05 18.94
C THR A 52 12.93 -36.57 19.31
N SER A 53 13.92 -35.68 19.29
CA SER A 53 15.30 -36.02 19.66
C SER A 53 15.40 -36.49 21.11
N LYS A 54 14.76 -35.76 22.04
CA LYS A 54 14.64 -36.16 23.45
C LYS A 54 14.00 -37.53 23.58
N LYS A 55 12.87 -37.77 22.90
CA LYS A 55 12.16 -39.04 22.98
C LYS A 55 13.00 -40.22 22.48
N ARG A 56 13.79 -40.00 21.43
CA ARG A 56 14.73 -41.01 20.92
C ARG A 56 15.78 -41.38 21.96
N LEU A 57 16.33 -40.40 22.69
CA LEU A 57 17.29 -40.67 23.78
C LEU A 57 16.63 -41.41 24.94
N GLU A 58 15.40 -41.03 25.32
CA GLU A 58 14.64 -41.76 26.36
C GLU A 58 14.43 -43.24 25.98
N LEU A 59 14.11 -43.53 24.71
CA LEU A 59 13.95 -44.91 24.23
C LEU A 59 15.29 -45.68 24.25
N GLN A 60 16.40 -45.02 23.89
CA GLN A 60 17.74 -45.62 24.00
C GLN A 60 18.08 -45.94 25.46
N LYS A 61 17.83 -45.01 26.37
CA LYS A 61 18.02 -45.22 27.82
C LYS A 61 17.17 -46.38 28.33
N ALA A 62 15.90 -46.45 27.94
CA ALA A 62 15.01 -47.55 28.33
C ALA A 62 15.55 -48.93 27.87
N LYS A 63 16.16 -49.00 26.68
CA LYS A 63 16.82 -50.22 26.20
C LYS A 63 18.06 -50.59 27.03
N LEU A 64 18.87 -49.60 27.43
CA LEU A 64 20.00 -49.83 28.33
C LEU A 64 19.52 -50.36 29.68
N GLN A 65 18.46 -49.77 30.24
CA GLN A 65 17.87 -50.21 31.50
C GLN A 65 17.40 -51.67 31.43
N GLN A 66 16.70 -52.06 30.36
CA GLN A 66 16.28 -53.45 30.17
C GLN A 66 17.48 -54.43 30.11
N ASN A 67 18.59 -54.02 29.48
CA ASN A 67 19.80 -54.84 29.44
C ASN A 67 20.47 -54.93 30.81
N MET A 68 20.47 -53.85 31.58
CA MET A 68 20.96 -53.84 32.97
C MET A 68 20.15 -54.77 33.88
N ASP A 69 18.83 -54.81 33.72
CA ASP A 69 17.94 -55.69 34.50
C ASP A 69 18.18 -57.18 34.16
N LYS A 70 18.47 -57.48 32.88
CA LYS A 70 18.89 -58.83 32.45
C LYS A 70 20.22 -59.23 33.06
N LEU A 71 21.22 -58.34 33.05
CA LEU A 71 22.53 -58.58 33.66
C LEU A 71 22.41 -58.76 35.18
N ASP A 72 21.53 -58.01 35.84
CA ASP A 72 21.24 -58.18 37.26
C ASP A 72 20.67 -59.58 37.56
N SER A 73 19.70 -60.01 36.74
CA SER A 73 19.09 -61.34 36.86
C SER A 73 20.12 -62.45 36.65
N GLN A 74 20.97 -62.33 35.63
CA GLN A 74 22.07 -63.26 35.35
C GLN A 74 23.09 -63.31 36.49
N ALA A 75 23.45 -62.16 37.08
CA ALA A 75 24.36 -62.11 38.22
C ALA A 75 23.78 -62.85 39.44
N ARG A 76 22.48 -62.66 39.72
CA ARG A 76 21.79 -63.38 40.81
C ARG A 76 21.75 -64.88 40.59
N GLU A 77 21.53 -65.33 39.35
CA GLU A 77 21.53 -66.75 38.99
C GLU A 77 22.92 -67.38 39.10
N ALA A 78 23.96 -66.67 38.66
CA ALA A 78 25.34 -67.10 38.78
C ALA A 78 25.77 -67.26 40.25
N ILE A 79 25.38 -66.32 41.13
CA ILE A 79 25.61 -66.43 42.59
C ILE A 79 24.92 -67.67 43.16
N LYS A 80 23.64 -67.90 42.82
CA LYS A 80 22.90 -69.10 43.27
C LYS A 80 23.56 -70.40 42.82
N SER A 81 24.25 -70.36 41.68
CA SER A 81 24.97 -71.51 41.10
C SER A 81 26.42 -71.62 41.59
N GLY A 82 26.86 -70.78 42.55
CA GLY A 82 28.22 -70.77 43.08
C GLY A 82 29.28 -70.25 42.10
N ARG A 83 28.89 -69.61 41.00
CA ARG A 83 29.79 -69.06 39.96
C ARG A 83 30.00 -67.57 40.16
N GLU A 84 30.79 -67.21 41.16
CA GLU A 84 31.06 -65.81 41.51
C GLU A 84 31.81 -65.03 40.42
N ASP A 85 32.64 -65.72 39.63
CA ASP A 85 33.36 -65.18 38.48
C ASP A 85 32.39 -64.65 37.41
N LEU A 86 31.37 -65.43 37.06
CA LEU A 86 30.33 -65.02 36.11
C LEU A 86 29.46 -63.90 36.68
N ALA A 87 29.15 -63.93 37.97
CA ALA A 87 28.40 -62.88 38.63
C ALA A 87 29.16 -61.54 38.58
N ARG A 88 30.46 -61.55 38.87
CA ARG A 88 31.33 -60.37 38.80
C ARG A 88 31.38 -59.80 37.38
N LEU A 89 31.53 -60.64 36.36
CA LEU A 89 31.53 -60.22 34.96
C LEU A 89 30.18 -59.58 34.54
N ALA A 90 29.06 -60.17 34.97
CA ALA A 90 27.73 -59.62 34.67
C ALA A 90 27.53 -58.23 35.32
N LEU A 91 27.98 -58.06 36.58
CA LEU A 91 27.94 -56.79 37.29
C LEU A 91 28.86 -55.73 36.68
N GLU A 92 30.05 -56.11 36.21
CA GLU A 92 30.97 -55.20 35.52
C GLU A 92 30.36 -54.66 34.22
N ARG A 93 29.74 -55.55 33.42
CA ARG A 93 28.98 -55.14 32.23
C ARG A 93 27.81 -54.24 32.59
N LYS A 94 27.09 -54.53 33.68
CA LYS A 94 25.97 -53.71 34.16
C LYS A 94 26.46 -52.30 34.53
N ALA A 95 27.60 -52.19 35.21
CA ALA A 95 28.20 -50.91 35.57
C ALA A 95 28.58 -50.09 34.33
N ALA A 96 29.13 -50.72 33.29
CA ALA A 96 29.42 -50.05 32.03
C ALA A 96 28.16 -49.50 31.33
N LEU A 97 27.04 -50.26 31.35
CA LEU A 97 25.76 -49.77 30.82
C LEU A 97 25.15 -48.66 31.69
N ALA A 98 25.33 -48.73 33.01
CA ALA A 98 24.87 -47.69 33.93
C ALA A 98 25.53 -46.34 33.64
N ALA A 99 26.84 -46.32 33.41
CA ALA A 99 27.58 -45.11 33.04
C ALA A 99 27.08 -44.53 31.70
N GLN A 100 26.73 -45.37 30.73
CA GLN A 100 26.13 -44.91 29.47
C GLN A 100 24.73 -44.32 29.68
N ALA A 101 23.91 -44.95 30.54
CA ALA A 101 22.58 -44.46 30.87
C ALA A 101 22.63 -43.10 31.59
N GLU A 102 23.60 -42.89 32.48
CA GLU A 102 23.83 -41.61 33.15
C GLU A 102 24.23 -40.50 32.17
N SER A 103 25.07 -40.81 31.18
CA SER A 103 25.38 -39.86 30.09
C SER A 103 24.14 -39.48 29.28
N LEU A 104 23.26 -40.44 28.98
CA LEU A 104 21.99 -40.15 28.31
C LEU A 104 21.06 -39.31 29.17
N ASP A 105 21.06 -39.47 30.49
CA ASP A 105 20.27 -38.64 31.40
C ASP A 105 20.66 -37.17 31.34
N GLN A 106 21.96 -36.89 31.30
CA GLN A 106 22.45 -35.52 31.15
C GLN A 106 21.98 -34.92 29.82
N GLN A 107 22.12 -35.66 28.71
CA GLN A 107 21.65 -35.21 27.39
C GLN A 107 20.14 -34.98 27.34
N ILE A 108 19.34 -35.87 27.95
CA ILE A 108 17.89 -35.72 28.04
C ILE A 108 17.52 -34.48 28.87
N ALA A 109 18.20 -34.23 29.99
CA ALA A 109 17.96 -33.07 30.84
C ALA A 109 18.30 -31.76 30.11
N ASP A 110 19.35 -31.74 29.29
CA ASP A 110 19.71 -30.56 28.52
C ASP A 110 18.71 -30.29 27.38
N LEU A 111 18.28 -31.33 26.65
CA LEU A 111 17.21 -31.20 25.67
C LEU A 111 15.87 -30.78 26.30
N ASP A 112 15.58 -31.22 27.53
CA ASP A 112 14.38 -30.79 28.25
C ASP A 112 14.40 -29.28 28.55
N LYS A 113 15.54 -28.75 29.03
CA LYS A 113 15.71 -27.30 29.23
C LYS A 113 15.56 -26.53 27.93
N GLU A 114 16.11 -27.04 26.83
CA GLU A 114 16.01 -26.42 25.51
C GLU A 114 14.55 -26.44 24.99
N GLN A 115 13.87 -27.58 25.14
CA GLN A 115 12.45 -27.72 24.81
C GLN A 115 11.60 -26.69 25.57
N GLN A 116 11.79 -26.56 26.88
CA GLN A 116 11.04 -25.60 27.71
C GLN A 116 11.28 -24.16 27.26
N LYS A 117 12.53 -23.79 26.91
CA LYS A 117 12.86 -22.46 26.38
C LYS A 117 12.15 -22.20 25.05
N LEU A 118 12.14 -23.17 24.14
CA LEU A 118 11.47 -23.04 22.85
C LEU A 118 9.95 -22.93 23.00
N VAL A 119 9.32 -23.72 23.88
CA VAL A 119 7.89 -23.62 24.18
C VAL A 119 7.54 -22.25 24.77
N ALA A 120 8.36 -21.72 25.68
CA ALA A 120 8.15 -20.38 26.22
C ALA A 120 8.31 -19.29 25.14
N ALA A 121 9.29 -19.44 24.23
CA ALA A 121 9.48 -18.53 23.10
C ALA A 121 8.30 -18.60 22.11
N GLU A 122 7.79 -19.80 21.82
CA GLU A 122 6.61 -20.04 20.99
C GLU A 122 5.39 -19.31 21.56
N GLY A 123 5.09 -19.47 22.85
CA GLY A 123 3.95 -18.82 23.48
C GLY A 123 4.03 -17.29 23.45
N ARG A 124 5.24 -16.73 23.66
CA ARG A 124 5.50 -15.29 23.52
C ARG A 124 5.29 -14.81 22.08
N LEU A 125 5.78 -15.57 21.11
CA LEU A 125 5.64 -15.24 19.70
C LEU A 125 4.17 -15.31 19.26
N ALA A 126 3.44 -16.35 19.65
CA ALA A 126 2.01 -16.49 19.39
C ALA A 126 1.20 -15.30 19.93
N THR A 127 1.49 -14.87 21.16
CA THR A 127 0.85 -13.69 21.77
C THR A 127 1.15 -12.41 20.97
N LYS A 128 2.39 -12.25 20.50
CA LYS A 128 2.78 -11.10 19.66
C LYS A 128 2.08 -11.13 18.30
N VAL A 129 1.97 -12.29 17.67
CA VAL A 129 1.28 -12.47 16.38
C VAL A 129 -0.19 -12.09 16.50
N GLU A 130 -0.90 -12.54 17.55
CA GLU A 130 -2.29 -12.17 17.79
C GLU A 130 -2.46 -10.67 18.08
N THR A 131 -1.56 -10.09 18.88
CA THR A 131 -1.56 -8.64 19.13
C THR A 131 -1.33 -7.86 17.84
N PHE A 132 -0.43 -8.34 16.98
CA PHE A 132 -0.16 -7.73 15.68
C PHE A 132 -1.36 -7.83 14.75
N ARG A 133 -2.04 -8.98 14.71
CA ARG A 133 -3.29 -9.17 13.96
C ARG A 133 -4.34 -8.15 14.35
N ALA A 134 -4.59 -7.97 15.65
CA ALA A 134 -5.56 -6.99 16.12
C ALA A 134 -5.17 -5.55 15.72
N ARG A 135 -3.90 -5.18 15.92
CA ARG A 135 -3.39 -3.85 15.52
C ARG A 135 -3.48 -3.62 14.02
N LYS A 136 -3.17 -4.64 13.21
CA LYS A 136 -3.30 -4.59 11.77
C LYS A 136 -4.72 -4.23 11.37
N GLU A 137 -5.73 -4.95 11.85
CA GLU A 137 -7.13 -4.67 11.52
C GLU A 137 -7.55 -3.25 11.95
N THR A 138 -7.12 -2.80 13.13
CA THR A 138 -7.38 -1.42 13.58
C THR A 138 -6.75 -0.38 12.64
N ILE A 139 -5.49 -0.55 12.24
CA ILE A 139 -4.81 0.39 11.34
C ILE A 139 -5.46 0.37 9.96
N LYS A 140 -5.83 -0.81 9.44
CA LYS A 140 -6.55 -0.92 8.15
C LYS A 140 -7.88 -0.17 8.21
N ALA A 141 -8.66 -0.34 9.27
CA ALA A 141 -9.92 0.37 9.46
C ALA A 141 -9.74 1.89 9.59
N GLN A 142 -8.75 2.34 10.36
CA GLN A 142 -8.42 3.77 10.50
C GLN A 142 -7.99 4.39 9.17
N TYR A 143 -7.17 3.68 8.40
CA TYR A 143 -6.73 4.13 7.09
C TYR A 143 -7.91 4.24 6.10
N SER A 144 -8.80 3.24 6.05
CA SER A 144 -10.02 3.31 5.23
C SER A 144 -10.97 4.44 5.66
N ALA A 145 -11.09 4.70 6.96
CA ALA A 145 -11.88 5.83 7.46
C ALA A 145 -11.27 7.19 7.07
N ALA A 146 -9.94 7.33 7.17
CA ALA A 146 -9.23 8.52 6.75
C ALA A 146 -9.35 8.75 5.24
N GLU A 147 -9.19 7.70 4.43
CA GLU A 147 -9.40 7.73 2.97
C GLU A 147 -10.83 8.19 2.61
N ALA A 148 -11.85 7.65 3.29
CA ALA A 148 -13.23 8.08 3.10
C ALA A 148 -13.45 9.55 3.49
N GLN A 149 -12.84 10.01 4.59
CA GLN A 149 -12.92 11.40 5.04
C GLN A 149 -12.28 12.36 4.03
N VAL A 150 -11.12 12.00 3.47
CA VAL A 150 -10.45 12.77 2.41
C VAL A 150 -11.38 12.87 1.20
N LYS A 151 -11.90 11.74 0.71
CA LYS A 151 -12.81 11.69 -0.44
C LYS A 151 -14.08 12.52 -0.26
N VAL A 152 -14.69 12.49 0.94
CA VAL A 152 -15.84 13.33 1.28
C VAL A 152 -15.43 14.80 1.30
N THR A 153 -14.29 15.15 1.88
CA THR A 153 -13.81 16.54 1.96
C THR A 153 -13.49 17.11 0.59
N GLU A 154 -12.86 16.33 -0.30
CA GLU A 154 -12.62 16.69 -1.70
C GLU A 154 -13.93 16.90 -2.47
N SER A 155 -14.92 16.04 -2.23
CA SER A 155 -16.25 16.15 -2.86
C SER A 155 -17.03 17.38 -2.37
N VAL A 156 -16.91 17.73 -1.08
CA VAL A 156 -17.64 18.85 -0.46
C VAL A 156 -16.96 20.20 -0.75
N THR A 157 -15.63 20.25 -0.76
CA THR A 157 -14.87 21.48 -1.02
C THR A 157 -14.80 21.84 -2.50
N GLY A 158 -15.23 20.94 -3.39
CA GLY A 158 -15.12 21.13 -4.83
C GLY A 158 -13.66 21.16 -5.28
N ILE A 159 -12.74 20.55 -4.52
CA ILE A 159 -11.34 20.34 -4.91
C ILE A 159 -11.22 18.89 -5.40
N SER A 160 -12.15 18.48 -6.28
CA SER A 160 -11.94 17.29 -7.08
C SER A 160 -11.14 17.68 -8.32
N GLU A 161 -10.38 16.73 -8.87
CA GLU A 161 -9.69 16.89 -10.16
C GLU A 161 -10.67 17.35 -11.27
N GLU A 162 -11.95 16.96 -11.18
CA GLU A 162 -13.03 17.39 -12.09
C GLU A 162 -13.44 18.87 -11.92
N MET A 163 -13.38 19.44 -10.72
CA MET A 163 -13.71 20.86 -10.50
C MET A 163 -12.56 21.79 -10.92
N ALA A 164 -11.31 21.32 -10.86
CA ALA A 164 -10.17 22.03 -11.43
C ALA A 164 -10.37 22.28 -12.95
N ASP A 165 -10.92 21.30 -13.66
CA ASP A 165 -11.27 21.43 -15.08
C ASP A 165 -12.46 22.37 -15.33
N VAL A 166 -13.46 22.39 -14.45
CA VAL A 166 -14.60 23.31 -14.55
C VAL A 166 -14.20 24.76 -14.30
N GLY A 167 -13.33 25.03 -13.30
CA GLY A 167 -12.79 26.36 -13.06
C GLY A 167 -11.99 26.90 -14.25
N VAL A 168 -11.15 26.05 -14.86
CA VAL A 168 -10.41 26.38 -16.09
C VAL A 168 -11.36 26.62 -17.28
N ALA A 169 -12.46 25.88 -17.37
CA ALA A 169 -13.47 26.07 -18.41
C ALA A 169 -14.26 27.38 -18.24
N ILE A 170 -14.63 27.75 -17.02
CA ILE A 170 -15.30 29.03 -16.71
C ILE A 170 -14.37 30.19 -17.01
N GLN A 171 -13.10 30.14 -16.56
CA GLN A 171 -12.13 31.19 -16.82
C GLN A 171 -11.86 31.39 -18.32
N ARG A 172 -11.77 30.32 -19.12
CA ARG A 172 -11.69 30.43 -20.59
C ARG A 172 -12.95 31.07 -21.21
N ALA A 173 -14.13 30.79 -20.67
CA ALA A 173 -15.37 31.37 -21.17
C ALA A 173 -15.46 32.87 -20.85
N GLU A 174 -15.01 33.29 -19.68
CA GLU A 174 -14.89 34.70 -19.27
C GLU A 174 -13.88 35.43 -20.16
N ASP A 175 -12.66 34.90 -20.33
CA ASP A 175 -11.62 35.49 -21.18
C ASP A 175 -12.07 35.65 -22.64
N LYS A 176 -12.83 34.67 -23.16
CA LYS A 176 -13.39 34.74 -24.52
C LYS A 176 -14.47 35.82 -24.63
N THR A 177 -15.28 35.99 -23.58
CA THR A 177 -16.34 37.00 -23.54
C THR A 177 -15.75 38.41 -23.44
N GLU A 178 -14.75 38.61 -22.58
CA GLU A 178 -13.96 39.85 -22.46
C GLU A 178 -13.33 40.23 -23.80
N ASN A 179 -12.64 39.29 -24.46
CA ASN A 179 -12.06 39.53 -25.79
C ASN A 179 -13.11 39.87 -26.84
N MET A 180 -14.29 39.25 -26.77
CA MET A 180 -15.38 39.54 -27.71
C MET A 180 -15.97 40.94 -27.48
N LYS A 181 -16.12 41.36 -26.21
CA LYS A 181 -16.52 42.73 -25.85
C LYS A 181 -15.48 43.75 -26.29
N ALA A 182 -14.19 43.49 -26.07
CA ALA A 182 -13.11 44.36 -26.51
C ALA A 182 -13.06 44.50 -28.05
N ARG A 183 -13.29 43.40 -28.78
CA ARG A 183 -13.43 43.44 -30.24
C ARG A 183 -14.66 44.23 -30.69
N SER A 184 -15.81 44.06 -30.05
CA SER A 184 -16.99 44.87 -30.34
C SER A 184 -16.73 46.35 -30.10
N ALA A 185 -16.14 46.72 -28.96
CA ALA A 185 -15.81 48.11 -28.66
C ALA A 185 -14.81 48.70 -29.67
N ALA A 186 -13.81 47.93 -30.10
CA ALA A 186 -12.88 48.36 -31.16
C ALA A 186 -13.56 48.48 -32.53
N LEU A 187 -14.53 47.61 -32.86
CA LEU A 187 -15.31 47.72 -34.09
C LEU A 187 -16.26 48.92 -34.07
N ASP A 188 -16.90 49.20 -32.93
CA ASP A 188 -17.73 50.38 -32.73
C ASP A 188 -16.88 51.66 -32.85
N GLU A 189 -15.66 51.67 -32.29
CA GLU A 189 -14.73 52.78 -32.43
C GLU A 189 -14.21 52.94 -33.88
N LEU A 190 -13.98 51.85 -34.62
CA LEU A 190 -13.64 51.90 -36.05
C LEU A 190 -14.80 52.35 -36.95
N LEU A 191 -16.05 52.08 -36.55
CA LEU A 191 -17.26 52.60 -37.18
C LEU A 191 -17.40 54.11 -36.92
N ASP A 192 -17.23 54.55 -35.67
CA ASP A 192 -17.26 55.98 -35.30
C ASP A 192 -16.10 56.78 -35.92
N GLN A 193 -14.93 56.15 -36.11
CA GLN A 193 -13.78 56.74 -36.80
C GLN A 193 -13.90 56.69 -38.34
N GLY A 194 -14.97 56.10 -38.89
CA GLY A 194 -15.26 56.09 -40.34
C GLY A 194 -14.32 55.20 -41.18
N VAL A 195 -13.59 54.26 -40.57
CA VAL A 195 -12.58 53.45 -41.26
C VAL A 195 -13.21 52.28 -42.03
N LEU A 196 -14.40 51.83 -41.62
CA LEU A 196 -15.13 50.72 -42.25
C LEU A 196 -15.96 51.12 -43.48
N GLU A 197 -16.08 52.41 -43.80
CA GLU A 197 -16.86 52.88 -44.96
C GLU A 197 -16.19 52.57 -46.32
N ASP A 198 -14.92 52.16 -46.36
CA ASP A 198 -14.17 52.12 -47.63
C ASP A 198 -13.93 50.71 -48.24
N GLN A 199 -14.51 49.62 -47.69
CA GLN A 199 -14.23 48.27 -48.21
C GLN A 199 -15.39 47.27 -48.36
N VAL A 200 -16.65 47.71 -48.30
CA VAL A 200 -17.77 46.87 -48.80
C VAL A 200 -18.52 47.65 -49.87
N GLY A 201 -18.10 47.42 -51.12
CA GLY A 201 -18.81 47.96 -52.28
C GLY A 201 -20.28 47.55 -52.32
N GLY A 202 -21.14 48.52 -52.57
CA GLY A 202 -22.55 48.38 -52.99
C GLY A 202 -22.94 49.68 -53.68
N SER A 203 -22.75 49.76 -55.00
CA SER A 203 -23.76 49.55 -56.05
C SER A 203 -24.85 50.63 -56.09
N GLU A 204 -25.20 51.07 -57.30
CA GLU A 204 -26.10 52.19 -57.67
C GLU A 204 -27.47 52.26 -56.96
N LEU A 205 -27.84 51.25 -56.17
CA LEU A 205 -29.14 51.10 -55.53
C LEU A 205 -29.41 52.16 -54.45
N ASP A 206 -28.39 52.57 -53.68
CA ASP A 206 -28.55 53.60 -52.64
C ASP A 206 -28.68 55.02 -53.22
N ARG A 207 -28.14 55.26 -54.43
CA ARG A 207 -28.34 56.52 -55.17
C ARG A 207 -29.73 56.66 -55.78
N GLU A 208 -30.40 55.55 -56.12
CA GLU A 208 -31.80 55.59 -56.60
C GLU A 208 -32.81 55.72 -55.46
N LEU A 209 -32.57 55.10 -54.29
CA LEU A 209 -33.44 55.22 -53.11
C LEU A 209 -33.44 56.63 -52.50
N ALA A 210 -32.31 57.37 -52.58
CA ALA A 210 -32.24 58.76 -52.16
C ALA A 210 -33.02 59.72 -53.08
N LYS A 211 -33.11 59.43 -54.40
CA LYS A 211 -33.91 60.24 -55.35
C LYS A 211 -35.42 60.07 -55.14
N VAL A 212 -35.88 58.88 -54.79
CA VAL A 212 -37.31 58.62 -54.52
C VAL A 212 -37.77 59.23 -53.19
N LYS A 213 -36.91 59.27 -52.17
CA LYS A 213 -37.22 59.95 -50.90
C LYS A 213 -37.14 61.48 -50.98
N ALA A 214 -36.34 62.04 -51.89
CA ALA A 214 -36.25 63.49 -52.11
C ALA A 214 -37.40 64.08 -52.95
N GLN A 215 -38.11 63.26 -53.74
CA GLN A 215 -39.29 63.72 -54.51
C GLN A 215 -40.60 63.68 -53.71
N GLY A 216 -40.70 62.89 -52.65
CA GLY A 216 -41.94 62.78 -51.85
C GLY A 216 -42.22 63.95 -50.89
N GLY A 217 -41.22 64.79 -50.59
CA GLY A 217 -41.36 65.92 -49.64
C GLY A 217 -41.74 67.26 -50.29
N VAL A 218 -41.35 67.48 -51.55
CA VAL A 218 -41.47 68.80 -52.20
C VAL A 218 -42.88 69.04 -52.79
N ASP A 219 -43.59 67.98 -53.22
CA ASP A 219 -44.96 68.11 -53.74
C ASP A 219 -46.01 68.37 -52.64
N ALA A 220 -45.76 67.89 -51.42
CA ALA A 220 -46.63 68.14 -50.26
C ALA A 220 -46.52 69.59 -49.75
N GLU A 221 -45.36 70.24 -49.95
CA GLU A 221 -45.09 71.61 -49.52
C GLU A 221 -45.54 72.64 -50.59
N LEU A 222 -45.55 72.26 -51.88
CA LEU A 222 -46.11 73.08 -52.96
C LEU A 222 -47.65 73.11 -52.98
N ALA A 223 -48.32 72.05 -52.50
CA ALA A 223 -49.77 72.01 -52.35
C ALA A 223 -50.27 72.95 -51.24
N ARG A 224 -49.55 73.01 -50.10
CA ARG A 224 -49.86 73.94 -48.99
C ARG A 224 -49.68 75.40 -49.39
N LEU A 225 -48.63 75.73 -50.15
CA LEU A 225 -48.37 77.11 -50.63
C LEU A 225 -49.40 77.61 -51.66
N LYS A 226 -50.09 76.72 -52.40
CA LYS A 226 -51.16 77.10 -53.33
C LYS A 226 -52.53 77.28 -52.67
N GLU A 227 -52.73 76.72 -51.48
CA GLU A 227 -53.97 76.86 -50.71
C GLU A 227 -53.98 78.16 -49.87
N GLU A 228 -52.80 78.67 -49.49
CA GLU A 228 -52.65 79.98 -48.80
C GLU A 228 -52.73 81.21 -49.74
N MET A 229 -52.72 81.01 -51.06
CA MET A 229 -52.83 82.09 -52.06
C MET A 229 -54.21 82.16 -52.74
N LYS A 230 -55.28 81.73 -52.06
CA LYS A 230 -56.66 81.84 -52.54
C LYS A 230 -57.57 82.53 -51.54
#